data_AF-A0A4Y8XZK2-F1
#
_entry.id   AF-A0A4Y8XZK2-F1
#
_cell.length_a   1.000
_cell.length_b   1.000
_cell.length_c   1.000
_cell.angle_alpha   90.00
_cell.angle_beta   90.00
_cell.angle_gamma   90.00
#
_symmetry.space_group_name_H-M   'P 1'
#
loop_
_entity.id
_entity.type
_entity.pdbx_description
1 polymer ?
#
loop_
_entity_poly.entity_id
_entity_poly.type
_entity_poly.pdbx_seq_one_letter_code
_entity_poly.pdbx_strand_id
1 'polypeptide(L)'
;MNRRTTPSPRSFVLLFFLLVGLVQILLVDAGSLSAAVALAATAAASTAFAASAAISARCAPAVPPTRVRTAIRDREQRTAFLPQRDPDARGRTRPRAPGRPLLTTA
;
A
#
# COMPACT_ATOMS: atom_id res chain seq x y z
N MET A 1 -3.67 -11.66 5.50
CA MET A 1 -2.43 -12.47 5.53
C MET A 1 -1.40 -11.66 4.80
N ASN A 2 -0.74 -10.71 5.48
CA ASN A 2 0.20 -9.79 4.85
C ASN A 2 1.58 -10.44 4.88
N ARG A 3 1.96 -11.11 3.78
CA ARG A 3 3.32 -11.62 3.62
C ARG A 3 4.22 -10.42 3.36
N ARG A 4 4.90 -9.94 4.40
CA ARG A 4 6.06 -9.07 4.22
C ARG A 4 7.12 -9.96 3.55
N THR A 5 7.36 -9.75 2.26
CA THR A 5 8.48 -10.39 1.56
C THR A 5 9.76 -9.76 2.07
N THR A 6 10.30 -10.31 3.17
CA THR A 6 11.63 -9.94 3.63
C THR A 6 12.63 -10.41 2.58
N PRO A 7 13.45 -9.52 2.01
CA PRO A 7 14.47 -9.94 1.05
C PRO A 7 15.34 -11.01 1.68
N SER A 8 15.61 -12.08 0.91
CA SER A 8 16.42 -13.19 1.39
C SER A 8 17.86 -12.72 1.63
N PRO A 9 18.58 -13.29 2.60
CA PRO A 9 19.97 -12.92 2.87
C PRO A 9 20.86 -13.10 1.62
N ARG A 10 20.50 -14.03 0.72
CA ARG A 10 21.20 -14.24 -0.56
C ARG A 10 21.04 -13.06 -1.52
N SER A 11 19.85 -12.46 -1.56
CA SER A 11 19.57 -11.28 -2.39
C SER A 11 20.38 -10.07 -1.92
N PHE A 12 20.58 -9.92 -0.60
CA PHE A 12 21.44 -8.89 -0.03
C PHE A 12 22.90 -9.06 -0.42
N VAL A 13 23.42 -10.29 -0.33
CA VAL A 13 24.82 -10.58 -0.71
C VAL A 13 25.07 -10.28 -2.18
N LEU A 14 24.17 -10.71 -3.08
CA LEU A 14 24.30 -10.44 -4.51
C LEU A 14 24.26 -8.94 -4.82
N LEU A 15 23.32 -8.20 -4.21
CA LEU A 15 23.22 -6.75 -4.38
C LEU A 15 24.48 -6.04 -3.88
N PHE A 16 25.02 -6.46 -2.74
CA PHE A 16 26.26 -5.91 -2.19
C PHE A 16 27.44 -6.10 -3.14
N PHE A 17 27.66 -7.31 -3.65
CA PHE A 17 28.73 -7.60 -4.60
C PHE A 17 28.59 -6.80 -5.90
N LEU A 18 27.37 -6.68 -6.44
CA LEU A 18 27.12 -5.89 -7.65
C LEU A 18 27.46 -4.41 -7.43
N LEU A 19 27.07 -3.86 -6.28
CA LEU A 19 27.25 -2.44 -5.96
C LEU A 19 28.73 -2.11 -5.74
N VAL A 20 29.45 -2.98 -5.00
CA VAL A 20 30.91 -2.85 -4.83
C VAL A 20 31.62 -2.95 -6.19
N GLY A 21 31.24 -3.91 -7.04
CA GLY A 21 31.81 -4.06 -8.38
C GLY A 21 31.61 -2.81 -9.25
N LEU A 22 30.41 -2.23 -9.24
CA LEU A 22 30.10 -1.01 -10.00
C LEU A 22 30.92 0.19 -9.52
N VAL A 23 31.07 0.36 -8.19
CA VAL A 23 31.91 1.42 -7.61
C VAL A 23 33.36 1.28 -8.03
N GLN A 24 33.90 0.05 -8.03
CA GLN A 24 35.27 -0.21 -8.47
C GLN A 24 35.47 0.12 -9.95
N ILE A 25 34.54 -0.27 -10.83
CA ILE A 25 34.58 0.04 -12.26
C ILE A 25 34.56 1.57 -12.48
N LEU A 26 33.67 2.28 -11.79
CA LEU A 26 33.56 3.74 -11.89
C LEU A 26 34.81 4.46 -11.37
N LEU A 27 35.45 3.92 -10.33
CA LEU A 27 36.68 4.46 -9.74
C LEU A 27 37.90 4.29 -10.66
N VAL A 28 37.94 3.19 -11.42
CA VAL A 28 38.99 2.91 -12.41
C VAL A 28 38.82 3.80 -13.66
N ASP A 29 37.59 4.06 -14.09
CA ASP A 29 37.29 4.76 -15.34
C ASP A 29 37.27 6.31 -15.19
N ALA A 30 36.79 6.83 -14.04
CA ALA A 30 36.55 8.27 -13.86
C ALA A 30 37.71 9.05 -13.19
N GLY A 31 38.75 8.36 -12.72
CA GLY A 31 39.82 8.97 -11.90
C GLY A 31 39.39 9.23 -10.44
N SER A 32 40.34 9.13 -9.52
CA SER A 32 40.07 9.01 -8.06
C SER A 32 39.30 10.19 -7.45
N LEU A 33 39.52 11.42 -7.91
CA LEU A 33 38.85 12.61 -7.36
C LEU A 33 37.39 12.75 -7.82
N SER A 34 37.12 12.56 -9.11
CA SER A 34 35.76 12.65 -9.66
C SER A 34 34.86 11.55 -9.10
N ALA A 35 35.39 10.32 -9.04
CA ALA A 35 34.72 9.19 -8.44
C ALA A 35 34.51 9.36 -6.92
N ALA A 36 35.47 9.93 -6.19
CA ALA A 36 35.29 10.22 -4.76
C ALA A 36 34.19 11.25 -4.52
N VAL A 37 34.11 12.32 -5.33
CA VAL A 37 33.05 13.34 -5.23
C VAL A 37 31.69 12.75 -5.59
N ALA A 38 31.59 11.96 -6.67
CA ALA A 38 30.34 11.31 -7.06
C ALA A 38 29.86 10.30 -6.01
N LEU A 39 30.77 9.54 -5.41
CA LEU A 39 30.47 8.60 -4.34
C LEU A 39 30.03 9.34 -3.07
N ALA A 40 30.73 10.43 -2.69
CA ALA A 40 30.36 11.25 -1.55
C ALA A 40 28.98 11.92 -1.73
N ALA A 41 28.69 12.44 -2.93
CA ALA A 41 27.39 13.03 -3.25
C ALA A 41 26.27 11.98 -3.19
N THR A 42 26.51 10.78 -3.72
CA THR A 42 25.55 9.67 -3.69
C THR A 42 25.31 9.18 -2.26
N ALA A 43 26.39 9.06 -1.47
CA ALA A 43 26.30 8.69 -0.06
C ALA A 43 25.48 9.73 0.72
N ALA A 44 25.73 11.03 0.53
CA ALA A 44 24.97 12.10 1.16
C ALA A 44 23.49 12.11 0.75
N ALA A 45 23.18 11.91 -0.54
CA ALA A 45 21.81 11.81 -1.01
C ALA A 45 21.08 10.58 -0.43
N SER A 46 21.78 9.44 -0.35
CA SER A 46 21.23 8.20 0.20
C SER A 46 20.95 8.29 1.70
N THR A 47 21.82 8.95 2.48
CA THR A 47 21.61 9.15 3.92
C THR A 47 20.49 10.12 4.19
N ALA A 48 20.38 11.20 3.41
CA ALA A 48 19.25 12.12 3.48
C ALA A 48 17.93 11.41 3.14
N PHE A 49 17.91 10.57 2.11
CA PHE A 49 16.73 9.79 1.74
C PHE A 49 16.38 8.71 2.78
N ALA A 50 17.38 8.02 3.33
CA ALA A 50 17.16 7.04 4.40
C ALA A 50 16.63 7.71 5.67
N ALA A 51 17.14 8.90 6.02
CA ALA A 51 16.65 9.69 7.14
C ALA A 51 15.20 10.15 6.93
N SER A 52 14.87 10.66 5.74
CA SER A 52 13.50 11.08 5.42
C SER A 52 12.52 9.90 5.42
N ALA A 53 12.92 8.75 4.86
CA ALA A 53 12.15 7.52 4.90
C ALA A 53 11.94 7.02 6.34
N ALA A 54 12.99 7.07 7.17
CA ALA A 54 12.90 6.68 8.59
C ALA A 54 11.97 7.60 9.39
N ILE A 55 12.03 8.91 9.15
CA ILE A 55 11.12 9.88 9.77
C ILE A 55 9.69 9.61 9.31
N SER A 56 9.47 9.44 8.00
CA SER A 56 8.15 9.11 7.45
C SER A 56 7.57 7.82 8.03
N ALA A 57 8.39 6.77 8.15
CA ALA A 57 7.99 5.51 8.74
C ALA A 57 7.66 5.63 10.24
N ARG A 58 8.35 6.49 10.99
CA ARG A 58 8.06 6.75 12.41
C ARG A 58 6.82 7.63 12.61
N CYS A 59 6.56 8.56 11.68
CA CYS A 59 5.37 9.40 11.70
C CYS A 59 4.11 8.66 11.25
N ALA A 60 4.25 7.51 10.56
CA ALA A 60 3.12 6.68 10.19
C ALA A 60 2.40 6.16 11.45
N PRO A 61 1.10 6.44 11.63
CA PRO A 61 0.36 5.96 12.79
C PRO A 61 0.40 4.44 12.86
N ALA A 62 0.74 3.88 14.02
CA ALA A 62 0.70 2.45 14.26
C ALA A 62 -0.76 1.98 14.33
N VAL A 63 -1.32 1.61 13.17
CA VAL A 63 -2.70 1.14 13.06
C VAL A 63 -2.75 -0.38 13.24
N PRO A 64 -3.54 -0.91 14.19
CA PRO A 64 -3.69 -2.35 14.33
C PRO A 64 -4.28 -2.94 13.03
N PRO A 65 -3.80 -4.13 12.58
CA PRO A 65 -4.19 -4.71 11.30
C PRO A 65 -5.70 -5.02 11.22
N THR A 66 -6.35 -5.17 12.37
CA THR A 66 -7.80 -5.28 12.49
C THR A 66 -8.51 -4.01 12.04
N ARG A 67 -7.97 -2.81 12.31
CA ARG A 67 -8.59 -1.53 11.93
C ARG A 67 -8.60 -1.32 10.42
N VAL A 68 -7.58 -1.80 9.70
CA VAL A 68 -7.57 -1.79 8.23
C VAL A 68 -8.67 -2.69 7.69
N ARG A 69 -8.79 -3.91 8.24
CA ARG A 69 -9.84 -4.86 7.84
C ARG A 69 -11.23 -4.35 8.18
N THR A 70 -11.43 -3.73 9.34
CA THR A 70 -12.73 -3.14 9.69
C THR A 70 -13.04 -1.93 8.83
N ALA A 71 -12.06 -1.09 8.50
CA ALA A 71 -12.26 0.06 7.61
C ALA A 71 -12.61 -0.38 6.18
N ILE A 72 -11.98 -1.44 5.68
CA ILE A 72 -12.33 -2.05 4.38
C ILE A 72 -13.75 -2.61 4.44
N ARG A 73 -14.09 -3.38 5.49
CA ARG A 73 -15.42 -3.97 5.66
C ARG A 73 -16.51 -2.91 5.83
N ASP A 74 -16.21 -1.82 6.54
CA ASP A 74 -17.12 -0.66 6.71
C ASP A 74 -17.33 0.07 5.38
N ARG A 75 -16.27 0.27 4.60
CA ARG A 75 -16.37 0.83 3.25
C ARG A 75 -17.19 -0.05 2.33
N GLU A 76 -16.93 -1.36 2.34
CA GLU A 76 -17.70 -2.34 1.58
C GLU A 76 -19.17 -2.28 1.95
N GLN A 77 -19.53 -2.24 3.24
CA GLN A 77 -20.93 -2.11 3.67
C GLN A 77 -21.57 -0.80 3.21
N ARG A 78 -20.83 0.32 3.25
CA ARG A 78 -21.33 1.62 2.77
C ARG A 78 -21.57 1.67 1.26
N THR A 79 -20.86 0.85 0.48
CA THR A 79 -21.00 0.80 -0.99
C THR A 79 -21.66 -0.47 -1.51
N ALA A 80 -22.01 -1.42 -0.64
CA ALA A 80 -22.60 -2.71 -1.01
C ALA A 80 -24.01 -2.55 -1.58
N PHE A 81 -24.71 -1.49 -1.16
CA PHE A 81 -26.00 -1.13 -1.70
C PHE A 81 -25.81 0.00 -2.72
N LEU A 82 -26.24 -0.24 -3.96
CA LEU A 82 -26.59 0.86 -4.84
C LEU A 82 -27.60 1.72 -4.07
N PRO A 83 -27.50 3.06 -4.05
CA PRO A 83 -28.51 3.89 -3.41
C PRO A 83 -29.89 3.43 -3.86
N GLN A 84 -30.64 2.79 -2.95
CA GLN A 84 -31.96 2.30 -3.28
C GLN A 84 -32.75 3.52 -3.72
N ARG A 85 -33.23 3.52 -4.97
CA ARG A 85 -34.13 4.55 -5.45
C ARG A 85 -35.32 4.54 -4.51
N ASP A 86 -35.54 5.68 -3.85
CA ASP A 86 -36.62 5.85 -2.90
C ASP A 86 -37.92 5.32 -3.55
N PRO A 87 -38.49 4.21 -3.04
CA PRO A 87 -39.71 3.63 -3.59
C PRO A 87 -40.90 4.58 -3.44
N ASP A 88 -40.77 5.59 -2.57
CA ASP A 88 -41.75 6.63 -2.32
C ASP A 88 -41.46 7.93 -3.10
N ALA A 89 -40.43 7.95 -3.96
CA ALA A 89 -40.12 9.10 -4.80
C ALA A 89 -41.33 9.52 -5.65
N ARG A 90 -41.61 10.83 -5.69
CA ARG A 90 -42.74 11.42 -6.39
C ARG A 90 -42.77 10.96 -7.85
N GLY A 91 -43.87 10.36 -8.29
CA GLY A 91 -44.04 9.83 -9.65
C GLY A 91 -43.74 8.33 -9.83
N ARG A 92 -43.43 7.60 -8.75
CA ARG A 92 -43.34 6.13 -8.77
C ARG A 92 -44.50 5.49 -8.02
N THR A 93 -45.05 4.43 -8.60
CA THR A 93 -46.08 3.62 -7.95
C THR A 93 -45.46 2.88 -6.77
N ARG A 94 -45.95 3.12 -5.55
CA ARG A 94 -45.54 2.36 -4.36
C ARG A 94 -45.72 0.85 -4.62
N PRO A 95 -44.71 0.02 -4.34
CA PRO A 95 -44.89 -1.43 -4.34
C PRO A 95 -46.05 -1.78 -3.39
N ARG A 96 -47.08 -2.47 -3.91
CA ARG A 96 -48.19 -2.92 -3.06
C ARG A 96 -47.64 -3.96 -2.07
N ALA A 97 -47.98 -3.82 -0.79
CA ALA A 97 -47.58 -4.80 0.21
C ALA A 97 -48.02 -6.21 -0.24
N PRO A 98 -47.21 -7.25 0.02
CA PRO A 98 -47.62 -8.62 -0.27
C PRO A 98 -48.99 -8.87 0.37
N GLY A 99 -49.96 -9.25 -0.47
CA GLY A 99 -51.32 -9.54 -0.03
C GLY A 99 -51.31 -10.65 1.00
N ARG A 100 -52.37 -10.69 1.82
CA ARG A 100 -52.59 -11.64 2.91
C ARG A 100 -52.13 -13.05 2.50
N PRO A 101 -51.28 -13.73 3.29
CA PRO A 101 -50.80 -15.06 2.94
C PRO A 101 -52.02 -15.97 2.74
N LEU A 102 -52.11 -16.58 1.56
CA LEU A 102 -53.11 -17.59 1.28
C LEU A 102 -52.81 -18.80 2.18
N LEU A 103 -53.84 -19.38 2.78
CA LEU A 103 -53.71 -20.62 3.55
C LEU A 103 -53.22 -21.73 2.61
N THR A 104 -51.91 -21.99 2.65
CA THR A 104 -51.33 -23.15 1.99
C THR A 104 -51.44 -24.33 2.95
N THR A 105 -52.43 -25.18 2.66
CA THR A 105 -52.68 -26.52 3.22
C THR A 105 -53.39 -26.57 4.58
N ALA A 106 -54.60 -27.13 4.56
CA ALA A 106 -55.34 -27.68 5.70
C ALA A 106 -55.18 -29.20 5.72
#